data_AF-D4B558-F1
#
_entry.id   AF-D4B558-F1
#
_cell.length_a   1.000
_cell.length_b   1.000
_cell.length_c   1.000
_cell.angle_alpha   90.00
_cell.angle_beta   90.00
_cell.angle_gamma   90.00
#
_symmetry.space_group_name_H-M   'P 1'
#
loop_
_entity.id
_entity.type
_entity.pdbx_description
1 polymer ?
#
loop_
_entity_poly.entity_id
_entity_poly.type
_entity_poly.pdbx_seq_one_letter_code
_entity_poly.pdbx_strand_id
1 'polypeptide(L)'
;MEQYNKQASEFIFRENNAEGRVAADTIDLHGQFVEEAEDILEERIKYARQHGQDHLHVIVGKGNHSVNHVQKIKPRVEQVCRDLGLQYATEENAGRIYVNLTGGPANMPPHSSHPNQGHNQPHHGQPQHGQPQHGQPHHGQPHGQPHHQQGHQQETPAEKIARKAVPIILRKLEKACCIVM
;
A
#
# COMPACT_ATOMS: atom_id res chain seq x y z
N MET A 1 5.46 -26.05 14.62
CA MET A 1 5.14 -24.63 14.33
C MET A 1 5.93 -24.13 13.14
N GLU A 2 7.24 -24.36 13.08
CA GLU A 2 8.10 -23.92 11.97
C GLU A 2 7.63 -24.41 10.58
N GLN A 3 7.24 -25.68 10.45
CA GLN A 3 6.72 -26.21 9.17
C GLN A 3 5.45 -25.49 8.68
N TYR A 4 4.53 -25.16 9.58
CA TYR A 4 3.32 -24.41 9.23
C TYR A 4 3.63 -22.96 8.88
N ASN A 5 4.60 -22.34 9.57
CA ASN A 5 5.04 -20.98 9.24
C ASN A 5 5.69 -20.95 7.86
N LYS A 6 6.49 -21.97 7.51
CA LYS A 6 7.08 -22.11 6.18
C LYS A 6 6.00 -22.27 5.11
N GLN A 7 5.04 -23.16 5.31
CA GLN A 7 3.91 -23.33 4.37
C GLN A 7 3.10 -22.04 4.19
N ALA A 8 2.88 -21.29 5.26
CA ALA A 8 2.21 -20.00 5.19
C ALA A 8 3.04 -18.95 4.42
N SER A 9 4.36 -18.87 4.70
CA SER A 9 5.31 -18.02 3.97
C SER A 9 5.28 -18.32 2.47
N GLU A 10 5.44 -19.58 2.08
CA GLU A 10 5.41 -20.03 0.68
C GLU A 10 4.07 -19.71 -0.01
N PHE A 11 2.95 -19.93 0.69
CA PHE A 11 1.63 -19.59 0.16
C PHE A 11 1.49 -18.09 -0.09
N ILE A 12 1.86 -17.26 0.89
CA ILE A 12 1.79 -15.80 0.78
C ILE A 12 2.68 -15.30 -0.37
N PHE A 13 3.92 -15.79 -0.46
CA PHE A 13 4.83 -15.47 -1.55
C PHE A 13 4.22 -15.76 -2.92
N ARG A 14 3.66 -16.96 -3.09
CA ARG A 14 3.06 -17.39 -4.35
C ARG A 14 1.87 -16.53 -4.74
N GLU A 15 0.97 -16.24 -3.79
CA GLU A 15 -0.23 -15.43 -4.05
C GLU A 15 0.11 -13.96 -4.34
N ASN A 16 1.17 -13.42 -3.71
CA ASN A 16 1.60 -12.04 -3.96
C ASN A 16 2.33 -11.87 -5.30
N ASN A 17 3.06 -12.90 -5.74
CA ASN A 17 3.80 -12.90 -7.00
C ASN A 17 3.04 -13.59 -8.14
N ALA A 18 1.77 -13.94 -7.93
CA ALA A 18 0.92 -14.50 -8.97
C ALA A 18 0.74 -13.52 -10.14
N GLU A 19 0.47 -14.06 -11.32
CA GLU A 19 0.33 -13.27 -12.55
C GLU A 19 -0.71 -12.15 -12.37
N GLY A 20 -0.32 -10.91 -12.70
CA GLY A 20 -1.17 -9.73 -12.58
C GLY A 20 -1.24 -9.10 -11.19
N ARG A 21 -0.57 -9.65 -10.16
CA ARG A 21 -0.52 -9.06 -8.81
C ARG A 21 0.55 -8.00 -8.66
N VAL A 22 1.71 -8.25 -9.26
CA VAL A 22 2.84 -7.33 -9.34
C VAL A 22 3.27 -7.18 -10.80
N ALA A 23 3.95 -6.08 -11.11
CA ALA A 23 4.51 -5.89 -12.44
C ALA A 23 5.63 -6.91 -12.72
N ALA A 24 5.91 -7.16 -14.00
CA ALA A 24 6.87 -8.20 -14.41
C ALA A 24 8.31 -7.90 -13.93
N ASP A 25 8.64 -6.65 -13.69
CA ASP A 25 9.89 -6.12 -13.14
C ASP A 25 9.88 -6.01 -11.61
N THR A 26 8.86 -6.57 -10.95
CA THR A 26 8.66 -6.46 -9.51
C THR A 26 8.65 -7.84 -8.87
N ILE A 27 9.23 -7.95 -7.67
CA ILE A 27 9.14 -9.12 -6.81
C ILE A 27 8.71 -8.72 -5.41
N ASP A 28 7.76 -9.46 -4.86
CA ASP A 28 7.26 -9.24 -3.52
C ASP A 28 7.83 -10.26 -2.53
N LEU A 29 8.67 -9.77 -1.62
CA LEU A 29 9.30 -10.57 -0.56
C LEU A 29 8.69 -10.27 0.81
N HIS A 30 7.59 -9.50 0.90
CA HIS A 30 7.02 -9.21 2.19
C HIS A 30 6.51 -10.49 2.88
N GLY A 31 6.80 -10.61 4.17
CA GLY A 31 6.36 -11.76 4.96
C GLY A 31 7.25 -13.00 4.85
N GLN A 32 8.26 -12.98 3.98
CA GLN A 32 9.24 -14.08 3.88
C GLN A 32 10.17 -14.13 5.09
N PHE A 33 10.72 -15.31 5.35
CA PHE A 33 11.89 -15.45 6.21
C PHE A 33 13.12 -14.80 5.54
N VAL A 34 14.08 -14.38 6.37
CA VAL A 34 15.23 -13.60 5.89
C VAL A 34 16.07 -14.43 4.92
N GLU A 35 16.32 -15.68 5.30
CA GLU A 35 17.09 -16.64 4.52
C GLU A 35 16.40 -16.96 3.19
N GLU A 36 15.08 -17.16 3.20
CA GLU A 36 14.31 -17.42 1.97
C GLU A 36 14.29 -16.21 1.03
N ALA A 37 14.17 -15.00 1.59
CA ALA A 37 14.15 -13.77 0.81
C ALA A 37 15.47 -13.54 0.06
N GLU A 38 16.61 -13.95 0.64
CA GLU A 38 17.93 -13.88 0.00
C GLU A 38 18.00 -14.77 -1.23
N ASP A 39 17.72 -16.06 -1.04
CA ASP A 39 17.81 -17.07 -2.09
C ASP A 39 16.90 -16.70 -3.28
N ILE A 40 15.66 -16.34 -2.98
CA ILE A 40 14.67 -15.91 -3.97
C ILE A 40 15.14 -14.65 -4.71
N LEU A 41 15.67 -13.65 -4.00
CA LEU A 41 16.13 -12.41 -4.61
C LEU A 41 17.31 -12.65 -5.55
N GLU A 42 18.29 -13.44 -5.13
CA GLU A 42 19.43 -13.78 -5.97
C GLU A 42 19.01 -14.48 -7.26
N GLU A 43 18.12 -15.47 -7.17
CA GLU A 43 17.60 -16.17 -8.33
C GLU A 43 16.83 -15.23 -9.26
N ARG A 44 15.99 -14.35 -8.69
CA ARG A 44 15.23 -13.37 -9.47
C ARG A 44 16.14 -12.37 -10.19
N ILE A 45 17.22 -11.90 -9.55
CA ILE A 45 18.21 -11.00 -10.16
C ILE A 45 18.95 -11.71 -11.30
N LYS A 46 19.36 -12.97 -11.10
CA LYS A 46 20.00 -13.78 -12.15
C LYS A 46 19.07 -13.94 -13.35
N TYR A 47 17.82 -14.30 -13.11
CA TYR A 47 16.78 -14.40 -14.13
C TYR A 47 16.57 -13.07 -14.87
N ALA A 48 16.43 -11.96 -14.13
CA ALA A 48 16.20 -10.63 -14.68
C ALA A 48 17.30 -10.24 -15.69
N ARG A 49 18.56 -10.40 -15.28
CA ARG A 49 19.73 -10.11 -16.12
C ARG A 49 19.79 -10.99 -17.36
N GLN A 50 19.50 -12.28 -17.23
CA GLN A 50 19.48 -13.22 -18.37
C GLN A 50 18.41 -12.86 -19.40
N HIS A 51 17.30 -12.26 -18.96
CA HIS A 51 16.19 -11.85 -19.82
C HIS A 51 16.28 -10.38 -20.26
N GLY A 52 17.42 -9.71 -20.02
CA GLY A 52 17.66 -8.34 -20.48
C GLY A 52 16.87 -7.27 -19.73
N GLN A 53 16.36 -7.57 -18.52
CA GLN A 53 15.79 -6.54 -17.65
C GLN A 53 16.92 -5.63 -17.12
N ASP A 54 16.67 -4.33 -17.15
CA ASP A 54 17.59 -3.28 -16.71
C ASP A 54 17.44 -2.94 -15.23
N HIS A 55 16.27 -3.21 -14.64
CA HIS A 55 15.98 -2.95 -13.24
C HIS A 55 15.05 -3.99 -12.62
N LEU A 56 14.97 -3.97 -11.28
CA LEU A 56 14.06 -4.79 -10.48
C LEU A 56 13.52 -3.97 -9.30
N HIS A 57 12.21 -3.98 -9.09
CA HIS A 57 11.58 -3.46 -7.89
C HIS A 57 11.37 -4.59 -6.88
N VAL A 58 11.87 -4.42 -5.67
CA VAL A 58 11.78 -5.40 -4.58
C VAL A 58 10.91 -4.85 -3.48
N ILE A 59 9.76 -5.49 -3.21
CA ILE A 59 8.88 -5.12 -2.09
C ILE A 59 9.36 -5.85 -0.83
N VAL A 60 9.87 -5.10 0.14
CA VAL A 60 10.36 -5.62 1.43
C VAL A 60 9.33 -5.47 2.55
N GLY A 61 8.24 -4.75 2.28
CA GLY A 61 7.17 -4.45 3.23
C GLY A 61 7.52 -3.29 4.17
N LYS A 62 6.52 -2.65 4.79
CA LYS A 62 6.71 -1.43 5.63
C LYS A 62 7.15 -1.70 7.07
N GLY A 63 7.27 -2.97 7.48
CA GLY A 63 7.61 -3.34 8.87
C GLY A 63 6.44 -3.27 9.88
N ASN A 64 5.30 -2.69 9.53
CA ASN A 64 4.13 -2.54 10.44
C ASN A 64 3.61 -3.86 11.05
N HIS A 65 3.78 -4.98 10.37
CA HIS A 65 3.31 -6.30 10.83
C HIS A 65 4.46 -7.23 11.24
N SER A 66 5.68 -6.72 11.28
CA SER A 66 6.83 -7.50 11.71
C SER A 66 6.84 -7.65 13.23
N VAL A 67 7.34 -8.77 13.73
CA VAL A 67 7.53 -8.99 15.17
C VAL A 67 8.44 -7.89 15.70
N ASN A 68 7.96 -7.15 16.71
CA ASN A 68 8.63 -5.98 17.29
C ASN A 68 8.83 -4.79 16.32
N HIS A 69 8.07 -4.71 15.22
CA HIS A 69 8.23 -3.67 14.19
C HIS A 69 9.64 -3.64 13.54
N VAL A 70 10.38 -4.75 13.59
CA VAL A 70 11.71 -4.87 12.98
C VAL A 70 11.61 -5.35 11.52
N GLN A 71 11.91 -4.46 10.58
CA GLN A 71 12.02 -4.78 9.17
C GLN A 71 13.34 -5.53 8.89
N LYS A 72 13.33 -6.86 9.05
CA LYS A 72 14.54 -7.69 8.86
C LYS A 72 14.92 -7.91 7.40
N ILE A 73 13.97 -7.81 6.47
CA ILE A 73 14.21 -8.10 5.05
C ILE A 73 14.99 -6.97 4.35
N LYS A 74 14.64 -5.69 4.61
CA LYS A 74 15.34 -4.53 4.04
C LYS A 74 16.87 -4.60 4.18
N PRO A 75 17.45 -4.70 5.40
CA PRO A 75 18.91 -4.71 5.54
C PRO A 75 19.54 -5.91 4.81
N ARG A 76 18.80 -7.00 4.65
CA ARG A 76 19.32 -8.16 3.94
C ARG A 76 19.29 -8.01 2.42
N VAL A 77 18.22 -7.45 1.86
CA VAL A 77 18.15 -7.08 0.44
C VAL A 77 19.26 -6.08 0.07
N GLU A 78 19.49 -5.09 0.93
CA GLU A 78 20.59 -4.13 0.76
C GLU A 78 21.96 -4.85 0.75
N GLN A 79 22.14 -5.85 1.61
CA GLN A 79 23.36 -6.67 1.63
C GLN A 79 23.55 -7.45 0.33
N VAL A 80 22.53 -8.15 -0.16
CA VAL A 80 22.60 -8.90 -1.43
C VAL A 80 22.96 -7.96 -2.60
N CYS A 81 22.39 -6.77 -2.64
CA CYS A 81 22.74 -5.79 -3.66
C CYS A 81 24.21 -5.37 -3.59
N ARG A 82 24.73 -5.11 -2.38
CA ARG A 82 26.16 -4.80 -2.16
C ARG A 82 27.07 -5.95 -2.59
N ASP A 83 26.72 -7.18 -2.22
CA ASP A 83 27.52 -8.38 -2.53
C ASP A 83 27.58 -8.64 -4.04
N LEU A 84 26.51 -8.31 -4.77
CA LEU A 84 26.43 -8.43 -6.24
C LEU A 84 26.97 -7.20 -6.99
N GLY A 85 27.49 -6.19 -6.28
CA GLY A 85 28.00 -4.95 -6.87
C GLY A 85 26.91 -4.09 -7.52
N LEU A 86 25.66 -4.23 -7.07
CA LEU A 86 24.50 -3.55 -7.61
C LEU A 86 24.21 -2.25 -6.87
N GLN A 87 23.89 -1.22 -7.64
CA GLN A 87 23.37 0.02 -7.09
C GLN A 87 21.88 -0.13 -6.81
N TYR A 88 21.42 0.40 -5.68
CA TYR A 88 20.02 0.36 -5.28
C TYR A 88 19.58 1.69 -4.68
N ALA A 89 18.28 1.93 -4.68
CA ALA A 89 17.67 3.10 -4.06
C ALA A 89 16.38 2.69 -3.34
N THR A 90 16.20 3.20 -2.11
CA THR A 90 15.07 2.81 -1.26
C THR A 90 13.90 3.78 -1.40
N GLU A 91 12.72 3.25 -1.63
CA GLU A 91 11.44 3.96 -1.58
C GLU A 91 10.77 3.72 -0.21
N GLU A 92 11.17 4.50 0.80
CA GLU A 92 10.80 4.24 2.21
C GLU A 92 9.28 4.22 2.45
N ASN A 93 8.53 5.13 1.80
CA ASN A 93 7.08 5.23 1.98
C ASN A 93 6.28 4.05 1.39
N ALA A 94 6.88 3.34 0.41
CA ALA A 94 6.27 2.20 -0.26
C ALA A 94 6.74 0.86 0.32
N GLY A 95 7.84 0.84 1.09
CA GLY A 95 8.48 -0.41 1.50
C GLY A 95 9.06 -1.16 0.30
N ARG A 96 9.63 -0.42 -0.66
CA ARG A 96 10.21 -0.96 -1.89
C ARG A 96 11.66 -0.52 -2.07
N ILE A 97 12.43 -1.31 -2.79
CA ILE A 97 13.81 -1.02 -3.17
C ILE A 97 13.90 -1.18 -4.68
N TYR A 98 14.37 -0.13 -5.36
CA TYR A 98 14.75 -0.18 -6.76
C TYR A 98 16.18 -0.70 -6.87
N VAL A 99 16.41 -1.72 -7.69
CA VAL A 99 17.73 -2.31 -7.95
C VAL A 99 18.05 -2.10 -9.42
N ASN A 100 19.15 -1.41 -9.70
CA ASN A 100 19.64 -1.28 -11.08
C ASN A 100 20.47 -2.50 -11.45
N LEU A 101 20.10 -3.23 -12.50
CA LEU A 101 20.76 -4.45 -12.94
C LEU A 101 21.88 -4.21 -13.97
N THR A 102 21.92 -3.02 -14.57
CA THR A 102 22.87 -2.64 -15.64
C THR A 102 24.29 -2.33 -15.15
N GLY A 103 24.52 -2.26 -13.83
CA GLY A 103 25.81 -1.91 -13.23
C GLY A 103 26.13 -0.41 -13.23
N GLY A 104 25.20 0.43 -13.70
CA GLY A 104 25.26 1.89 -13.59
C GLY A 104 24.66 2.44 -12.28
N PRO A 105 24.61 3.77 -12.10
CA PRO A 105 24.00 4.38 -10.93
C PRO A 105 22.51 4.02 -10.84
N ALA A 106 22.00 3.78 -9.62
CA ALA A 106 20.57 3.57 -9.40
C ALA A 106 19.80 4.89 -9.46
N ASN A 107 19.66 5.43 -10.67
CA ASN A 107 18.82 6.60 -10.88
C ASN A 107 17.38 6.12 -11.04
N MET A 108 16.59 6.30 -9.99
CA MET A 108 15.21 5.84 -9.97
C MET A 108 14.41 6.66 -11.00
N PRO A 109 13.74 6.04 -11.99
CA PRO A 109 12.86 6.80 -12.86
C PRO A 109 11.77 7.46 -12.01
N PRO A 110 11.33 8.69 -12.34
CA PRO A 110 10.26 9.34 -11.60
C PRO A 110 9.06 8.41 -11.58
N HIS A 111 8.55 8.15 -10.38
CA HIS A 111 7.46 7.22 -10.16
C HIS A 111 6.33 7.57 -11.13
N SER A 112 6.15 6.76 -12.17
CA SER A 112 4.91 6.76 -12.93
C SER A 112 3.92 6.21 -11.93
N SER A 113 3.24 7.10 -11.22
CA SER A 113 2.02 6.78 -10.52
C SER A 113 1.12 6.20 -11.61
N HIS A 114 1.11 4.88 -11.74
CA HIS A 114 0.02 4.20 -12.41
C HIS A 114 -1.23 4.79 -11.77
N PRO A 115 -2.11 5.45 -12.53
CA PRO A 115 -3.33 5.97 -11.97
C PRO A 115 -4.08 4.73 -11.51
N ASN A 116 -4.07 4.53 -10.19
CA ASN A 116 -5.09 3.75 -9.52
C ASN A 116 -6.41 4.24 -10.12
N GLN A 117 -7.14 3.33 -10.77
CA GLN A 117 -8.36 3.60 -11.51
C GLN A 117 -9.45 4.00 -10.49
N GLY A 118 -9.32 5.22 -9.99
CA GLY A 118 -10.18 5.88 -9.04
C GLY A 118 -11.12 6.80 -9.78
N HIS A 119 -12.35 6.32 -9.95
CA HIS A 119 -13.59 7.07 -9.82
C HIS A 119 -13.55 8.56 -10.23
N ASN A 120 -14.20 8.81 -11.37
CA ASN A 120 -14.78 10.07 -11.84
C ASN A 120 -15.02 11.11 -10.74
N GLN A 121 -14.21 12.17 -10.72
CA GLN A 121 -14.54 13.41 -10.04
C GLN A 121 -14.34 14.57 -11.04
N PRO A 122 -15.42 15.25 -11.48
CA PRO A 122 -15.29 16.35 -12.42
C PRO A 122 -14.69 17.58 -11.73
N HIS A 123 -13.54 18.01 -12.25
CA HIS A 123 -12.85 19.24 -11.89
C HIS A 123 -13.58 20.42 -12.57
N HIS A 124 -14.29 21.25 -11.80
CA HIS A 124 -14.82 22.52 -12.32
C HIS A 124 -13.69 23.54 -12.36
N GLY A 125 -13.38 23.98 -13.59
CA GLY A 125 -12.40 25.00 -13.89
C GLY A 125 -12.77 26.37 -13.32
N GLN A 126 -11.74 27.09 -12.91
CA GLN A 126 -11.78 28.47 -12.48
C GLN A 126 -11.53 29.38 -13.69
N PRO A 127 -12.38 30.40 -13.94
CA PRO A 127 -11.98 31.53 -14.77
C PRO A 127 -11.75 32.79 -13.92
N GLN A 128 -10.62 33.42 -14.23
CA GLN A 128 -10.18 34.75 -13.84
C GLN A 128 -10.90 35.82 -14.69
N HIS A 129 -11.31 36.96 -14.10
CA HIS A 129 -11.19 38.35 -14.61
C HIS A 129 -12.27 39.33 -14.07
N GLY A 130 -11.82 40.53 -13.67
CA GLY A 130 -12.44 41.81 -14.07
C GLY A 130 -13.31 42.58 -13.07
N GLN A 131 -12.79 43.69 -12.53
CA GLN A 131 -13.54 44.88 -12.08
C GLN A 131 -14.22 45.59 -13.29
N PRO A 132 -15.31 46.41 -13.15
CA PRO A 132 -15.31 47.66 -12.37
C PRO A 132 -16.63 48.14 -11.68
N GLN A 133 -16.44 49.26 -10.98
CA GLN A 133 -17.17 50.19 -10.06
C GLN A 133 -18.61 50.74 -10.37
N HIS A 134 -19.24 51.31 -9.30
CA HIS A 134 -20.47 52.17 -9.13
C HIS A 134 -21.77 51.46 -8.64
N GLY A 135 -22.57 51.90 -7.64
CA GLY A 135 -22.51 52.94 -6.60
C GLY A 135 -23.78 52.92 -5.67
N GLN A 136 -23.59 53.18 -4.36
CA GLN A 136 -24.51 53.73 -3.31
C GLN A 136 -25.82 52.99 -2.85
N PRO A 137 -26.42 53.31 -1.65
CA PRO A 137 -26.52 52.35 -0.54
C PRO A 137 -27.94 52.13 0.04
N HIS A 138 -28.16 51.05 0.81
CA HIS A 138 -29.26 51.00 1.80
C HIS A 138 -28.97 50.10 3.01
N HIS A 139 -29.46 50.58 4.16
CA HIS A 139 -29.34 50.10 5.54
C HIS A 139 -29.85 48.68 5.83
N GLY A 140 -29.28 48.01 6.83
CA GLY A 140 -29.95 46.91 7.54
C GLY A 140 -29.08 45.98 8.42
N GLN A 141 -28.80 46.43 9.65
CA GLN A 141 -28.64 45.72 10.95
C GLN A 141 -28.06 44.27 11.07
N PRO A 142 -27.23 43.98 12.11
CA PRO A 142 -26.56 42.69 12.27
C PRO A 142 -27.36 41.68 13.10
N HIS A 143 -27.30 40.40 12.70
CA HIS A 143 -27.52 39.27 13.60
C HIS A 143 -26.49 38.18 13.29
N GLY A 144 -25.55 38.00 14.21
CA GLY A 144 -24.64 36.87 14.24
C GLY A 144 -25.35 35.65 14.83
N GLN A 145 -25.23 34.51 14.16
CA GLN A 145 -25.56 33.22 14.73
C GLN A 145 -24.47 32.21 14.30
N PRO A 146 -23.77 31.55 15.23
CA PRO A 146 -22.74 30.58 14.89
C PRO A 146 -23.38 29.27 14.44
N HIS A 147 -23.16 28.88 13.18
CA HIS A 147 -23.54 27.57 12.66
C HIS A 147 -22.52 26.52 13.12
N HIS A 148 -22.94 25.64 14.03
CA HIS A 148 -22.24 24.38 14.29
C HIS A 148 -22.41 23.46 13.08
N GLN A 149 -21.34 23.24 12.31
CA GLN A 149 -21.33 22.22 11.27
C GLN A 149 -20.99 20.88 11.91
N GLN A 150 -22.03 20.08 12.13
CA GLN A 150 -21.96 18.72 12.64
C GLN A 150 -21.38 17.83 11.53
N GLY A 151 -20.26 17.17 11.82
CA GLY A 151 -19.59 16.26 10.90
C GLY A 151 -20.49 15.09 10.53
N HIS A 152 -20.96 15.06 9.29
CA HIS A 152 -21.57 13.86 8.71
C HIS A 152 -20.47 12.83 8.45
N GLN A 153 -20.34 11.86 9.36
CA GLN A 153 -19.68 10.59 9.10
C GLN A 153 -20.43 9.87 7.98
N GLN A 154 -19.84 9.84 6.78
CA GLN A 154 -20.26 8.94 5.71
C GLN A 154 -19.88 7.52 6.11
N GLU A 155 -20.81 6.82 6.76
CA GLU A 155 -20.69 5.39 7.04
C GLU A 155 -20.71 4.61 5.72
N THR A 156 -19.70 3.76 5.52
CA THR A 156 -19.58 2.94 4.33
C THR A 156 -20.65 1.84 4.31
N PRO A 157 -21.07 1.33 3.13
CA PRO A 157 -22.05 0.24 3.04
C PRO A 157 -21.67 -1.00 3.86
N ALA A 158 -20.37 -1.26 4.01
CA ALA A 158 -19.83 -2.35 4.83
C ALA A 158 -20.12 -2.17 6.33
N GLU A 159 -20.03 -0.93 6.85
CA GLU A 159 -20.30 -0.61 8.26
C GLU A 159 -21.79 -0.80 8.61
N LYS A 160 -22.69 -0.45 7.68
CA LYS A 160 -24.13 -0.65 7.83
C LYS A 160 -24.52 -2.13 7.85
N ILE A 161 -23.81 -2.96 7.07
CA ILE A 161 -24.00 -4.42 7.06
C ILE A 161 -23.44 -5.02 8.37
N ALA A 162 -22.25 -4.60 8.80
CA ALA A 162 -21.65 -5.06 10.06
C ALA A 162 -22.55 -4.76 11.26
N ARG A 163 -23.05 -3.52 11.40
CA ARG A 163 -23.97 -3.14 12.51
C ARG A 163 -25.27 -3.95 12.52
N LYS A 164 -25.79 -4.37 11.37
CA LYS A 164 -27.00 -5.21 11.28
C LYS A 164 -26.71 -6.70 11.51
N ALA A 165 -25.55 -7.19 11.09
CA ALA A 165 -25.19 -8.60 11.19
C ALA A 165 -24.70 -9.00 12.59
N VAL A 166 -23.95 -8.13 13.26
CA VAL A 166 -23.36 -8.38 14.59
C VAL A 166 -24.39 -8.82 15.65
N PRO A 167 -25.53 -8.13 15.86
CA PRO A 167 -26.50 -8.55 16.88
C PRO A 167 -27.23 -9.86 16.52
N ILE A 168 -27.33 -10.20 15.23
CA ILE A 168 -27.96 -11.44 14.76
C ILE A 168 -27.03 -12.64 15.02
N ILE A 169 -25.73 -12.47 14.75
CA ILE A 169 -24.71 -13.51 14.98
C ILE A 169 -24.53 -13.75 16.48
N LEU A 170 -24.44 -12.70 17.30
CA LEU A 170 -24.34 -12.81 18.76
C LEU A 170 -25.53 -13.57 19.36
N ARG A 171 -26.77 -13.27 18.95
CA ARG A 171 -27.96 -14.00 19.42
C ARG A 171 -28.01 -15.46 18.98
N LYS A 172 -27.42 -15.80 17.83
CA LYS A 172 -27.31 -17.20 17.38
C LYS A 172 -26.24 -17.97 18.17
N LEU A 173 -25.15 -17.31 18.56
CA LEU A 173 -24.10 -17.92 19.39
C LEU A 173 -24.56 -18.12 20.84
N GLU A 174 -25.30 -17.18 21.43
CA GLU A 174 -25.89 -17.36 22.77
C GLU A 174 -26.88 -18.54 22.81
N LYS A 175 -27.72 -18.71 21.78
CA LYS A 175 -28.66 -19.84 21.71
C LYS A 175 -27.99 -21.19 21.48
N ALA A 176 -26.79 -21.22 20.88
CA ALA A 176 -26.02 -22.45 20.70
C ALA A 176 -25.30 -22.90 21.98
N CYS A 177 -24.96 -21.98 22.90
CA CYS A 177 -24.37 -22.32 24.19
C CYS A 177 -25.36 -22.88 25.23
N CYS A 178 -26.68 -22.78 25.00
CA CYS A 178 -27.70 -23.27 25.94
C CYS A 178 -28.30 -24.65 25.60
N ILE A 179 -27.76 -25.37 24.61
CA ILE A 179 -28.19 -26.75 24.26
C ILE A 179 -27.22 -27.81 24.82
N VAL A 180 -26.17 -27.41 25.53
CA VAL A 180 -25.28 -28.32 26.28
C VAL A 180 -25.36 -27.98 27.76
N MET A 181 -26.50 -28.29 28.37
CA MET A 181 -26.63 -28.63 29.80
C MET A 181 -27.59 -29.79 29.94
#